data_AF-A0A4R5XD53-F1
#
_entry.id   AF-A0A4R5XD53-F1
#
_cell.length_a   1.000
_cell.length_b   1.000
_cell.length_c   1.000
_cell.angle_alpha   90.00
_cell.angle_beta   90.00
_cell.angle_gamma   90.00
#
_symmetry.space_group_name_H-M   'P 1'
#
loop_
_entity.id
_entity.type
_entity.pdbx_description
1 polymer ?
#
loop_
_entity_poly.entity_id
_entity_poly.type
_entity_poly.pdbx_seq_one_letter_code
_entity_poly.pdbx_strand_id
1 'polypeptide(L)'
;MAFAPGAPHASAAPVLQPPPYVDHVTWAKWGDLSSLRVYPTPAGRDTSGRPGTAAQGDEAWNEVLALSPDAAIAGMKEQFICHWRFAEIAEPGKVSWNLEPWRPEVSPDEMIAARCNPGGTEEPF
;
A
#
# COMPACT_ATOMS: atom_id res chain seq x y z
N MET A 1 -39.42 2.78 -39.11
CA MET A 1 -38.30 3.05 -38.19
C MET A 1 -37.26 1.96 -38.36
N ALA A 2 -35.99 2.30 -38.59
CA ALA A 2 -34.88 1.35 -38.59
C ALA A 2 -33.92 1.74 -37.45
N PHE A 3 -33.65 0.82 -36.53
CA PHE A 3 -32.61 0.98 -35.52
C PHE A 3 -31.26 0.54 -36.11
N ALA A 4 -30.26 1.43 -36.08
CA ALA A 4 -28.89 1.07 -36.38
C ALA A 4 -28.22 0.43 -35.14
N PRO A 5 -27.42 -0.63 -35.28
CA PRO A 5 -26.67 -1.19 -34.16
C PRO A 5 -25.52 -0.25 -33.78
N GLY A 6 -25.47 0.15 -32.51
CA GLY A 6 -24.35 0.93 -31.97
C GLY A 6 -23.07 0.10 -31.92
N ALA A 7 -21.96 0.69 -32.36
CA ALA A 7 -20.64 0.08 -32.27
C ALA A 7 -20.25 -0.16 -30.80
N PRO A 8 -19.53 -1.26 -30.47
CA PRO A 8 -19.06 -1.49 -29.12
C PRO A 8 -18.06 -0.38 -28.74
N HIS A 9 -18.37 0.38 -27.68
CA HIS A 9 -17.38 1.22 -27.04
C HIS A 9 -16.34 0.31 -26.38
N ALA A 10 -15.11 0.35 -26.88
CA ALA A 10 -13.98 -0.25 -26.17
C ALA A 10 -13.79 0.55 -24.87
N SER A 11 -14.16 -0.02 -23.72
CA SER A 11 -13.73 0.49 -22.43
C SER A 11 -12.20 0.41 -22.39
N ALA A 12 -11.52 1.54 -22.49
CA ALA A 12 -10.11 1.60 -22.20
C ALA A 12 -9.95 1.21 -20.72
N ALA A 13 -9.27 0.09 -20.46
CA ALA A 13 -8.82 -0.22 -19.11
C ALA A 13 -8.00 0.98 -18.60
N PRO A 14 -8.18 1.43 -17.34
CA PRO A 14 -7.37 2.50 -16.79
C PRO A 14 -5.89 2.12 -16.91
N VAL A 15 -5.11 2.96 -17.57
CA VAL A 15 -3.66 2.78 -17.64
C VAL A 15 -3.10 3.03 -16.24
N LEU A 16 -2.43 2.03 -15.65
CA LEU A 16 -1.73 2.19 -14.38
C LEU A 16 -0.57 3.17 -14.56
N GLN A 17 -0.31 4.01 -13.55
CA GLN A 17 0.85 4.90 -13.58
C GLN A 17 2.13 4.07 -13.40
N PRO A 18 3.23 4.40 -14.10
CA PRO A 18 4.50 3.71 -13.91
C PRO A 18 5.17 4.08 -12.57
N PRO A 19 6.11 3.26 -12.07
CA PRO A 19 6.94 3.57 -10.90
C PRO A 19 7.82 4.83 -11.14
N PRO A 20 8.38 5.45 -10.07
CA PRO A 20 8.39 4.97 -8.69
C PRO A 20 7.04 5.15 -7.98
N TYR A 21 6.69 4.18 -7.13
CA TYR A 21 5.48 4.21 -6.31
C TYR A 21 5.75 4.74 -4.89
N VAL A 22 6.98 4.63 -4.41
CA VAL A 22 7.45 5.13 -3.11
C VAL A 22 8.38 6.32 -3.34
N ASP A 23 8.08 7.44 -2.69
CA ASP A 23 8.89 8.66 -2.77
C ASP A 23 10.10 8.54 -1.84
N HIS A 24 9.84 8.28 -0.56
CA HIS A 24 10.86 8.05 0.45
C HIS A 24 10.30 7.23 1.61
N VAL A 25 11.19 6.81 2.51
CA VAL A 25 10.83 6.18 3.78
C VAL A 25 11.60 6.84 4.92
N THR A 26 11.02 6.88 6.11
CA THR A 26 11.67 7.45 7.29
C THR A 26 11.42 6.55 8.50
N TRP A 27 12.50 6.07 9.12
CA TRP A 27 12.41 5.49 10.46
C TRP A 27 12.09 6.58 11.48
N ALA A 28 11.03 6.36 12.23
CA ALA A 28 10.55 7.22 13.30
C ALA A 28 10.35 6.42 14.59
N LYS A 29 10.03 7.16 15.66
CA LYS A 29 9.66 6.59 16.95
C LYS A 29 8.22 6.96 17.31
N TRP A 30 7.46 5.97 17.74
CA TRP A 30 6.14 6.11 18.33
C TRP A 30 6.23 5.64 19.79
N GLY A 31 6.42 6.59 20.71
CA GLY A 31 6.93 6.26 22.05
C GLY A 31 8.31 5.61 21.94
N ASP A 32 8.51 4.47 22.61
CA ASP A 32 9.76 3.70 22.53
C ASP A 32 9.84 2.78 21.30
N LEU A 33 8.74 2.62 20.57
CA LEU A 33 8.60 1.67 19.47
C LEU A 33 9.08 2.28 18.14
N SER A 34 9.71 1.44 17.31
CA SER A 34 10.11 1.85 15.95
C SER A 34 8.94 1.77 14.97
N SER A 35 8.87 2.71 14.03
CA SER A 35 7.88 2.78 12.95
C SER A 35 8.60 3.23 11.67
N LEU A 36 8.53 2.46 10.60
CA LEU A 36 9.01 2.87 9.28
C LEU A 36 7.84 3.50 8.54
N ARG A 37 7.89 4.82 8.36
CA ARG A 37 6.87 5.56 7.62
C ARG A 37 7.19 5.52 6.14
N VAL A 38 6.29 4.98 5.32
CA VAL A 38 6.42 4.91 3.86
C VAL A 38 5.57 6.00 3.23
N TYR A 39 6.18 6.84 2.40
CA TYR A 39 5.51 7.96 1.74
C TYR A 39 5.30 7.64 0.26
N PRO A 40 4.05 7.41 -0.18
CA PRO A 40 3.78 7.05 -1.57
C PRO A 40 3.84 8.28 -2.50
N THR A 41 4.33 8.07 -3.73
CA THR A 41 4.26 9.06 -4.81
C THR A 41 2.82 9.23 -5.29
N PRO A 42 2.50 10.26 -6.12
CA PRO A 42 1.20 10.33 -6.80
C PRO A 42 0.87 9.08 -7.62
N ALA A 43 1.87 8.45 -8.27
CA ALA A 43 1.68 7.21 -9.03
C ALA A 43 1.37 6.03 -8.10
N GLY A 44 2.06 5.94 -6.96
CA GLY A 44 1.78 4.95 -5.91
C GLY A 44 0.36 5.07 -5.38
N ARG A 45 -0.09 6.30 -5.07
CA ARG A 45 -1.46 6.57 -4.61
C ARG A 45 -2.50 6.20 -5.66
N ASP A 46 -2.29 6.60 -6.92
CA ASP A 46 -3.22 6.28 -8.02
C ASP A 46 -3.38 4.78 -8.24
N THR A 47 -2.28 4.03 -8.13
CA THR A 47 -2.21 2.61 -8.46
C THR A 47 -2.65 1.73 -7.28
N SER A 48 -2.27 2.08 -6.06
CA SER A 48 -2.65 1.35 -4.84
C SER A 48 -4.17 1.28 -4.68
N GLY A 49 -4.67 0.22 -4.07
CA GLY A 49 -6.11 -0.05 -3.93
C GLY A 49 -6.84 -0.46 -5.20
N ARG A 50 -6.25 -0.34 -6.39
CA ARG A 50 -6.89 -0.84 -7.62
C ARG A 50 -6.82 -2.37 -7.70
N PRO A 51 -7.86 -3.05 -8.19
CA PRO A 51 -7.81 -4.49 -8.47
C PRO A 51 -6.69 -4.83 -9.46
N GLY A 52 -6.07 -6.01 -9.29
CA GLY A 52 -5.06 -6.51 -10.22
C GLY A 52 -3.67 -5.88 -10.10
N THR A 53 -3.41 -5.08 -9.07
CA THR A 53 -2.12 -4.37 -8.87
C THR A 53 -1.13 -5.09 -7.95
N ALA A 54 -1.28 -6.41 -7.77
CA ALA A 54 -0.42 -7.17 -6.86
C ALA A 54 1.07 -7.10 -7.25
N ALA A 55 1.37 -7.17 -8.55
CA ALA A 55 2.74 -7.06 -9.05
C ALA A 55 3.36 -5.68 -8.77
N GLN A 56 2.57 -4.61 -8.88
CA GLN A 56 2.99 -3.25 -8.54
C GLN A 56 3.20 -3.09 -7.03
N GLY A 57 2.40 -3.77 -6.20
CA GLY A 57 2.64 -3.84 -4.76
C GLY A 57 3.96 -4.53 -4.41
N ASP A 58 4.31 -5.64 -5.10
CA ASP A 58 5.61 -6.29 -4.93
C ASP A 58 6.77 -5.40 -5.43
N GLU A 59 6.59 -4.68 -6.53
CA GLU A 59 7.56 -3.70 -7.04
C GLU A 59 7.77 -2.54 -6.05
N ALA A 60 6.69 -1.96 -5.54
CA ALA A 60 6.75 -0.90 -4.52
C ALA A 60 7.41 -1.37 -3.22
N TRP A 61 7.21 -2.64 -2.83
CA TRP A 61 7.95 -3.23 -1.70
C TRP A 61 9.46 -3.30 -1.97
N ASN A 62 9.87 -3.64 -3.19
CA ASN A 62 11.28 -3.62 -3.56
C ASN A 62 11.86 -2.19 -3.54
N GLU A 63 11.07 -1.17 -3.89
CA GLU A 63 11.47 0.24 -3.73
C GLU A 63 11.67 0.60 -2.24
N VAL A 64 10.78 0.16 -1.34
CA VAL A 64 10.99 0.30 0.12
C VAL A 64 12.32 -0.32 0.56
N LEU A 65 12.61 -1.55 0.13
CA LEU A 65 13.87 -2.23 0.47
C LEU A 65 15.10 -1.56 -0.15
N ALA A 66 14.99 -0.96 -1.32
CA ALA A 66 16.07 -0.19 -1.93
C ALA A 66 16.39 1.09 -1.14
N LEU A 67 15.35 1.73 -0.57
CA LEU A 67 15.48 2.93 0.26
C LEU A 67 15.91 2.62 1.69
N SER A 68 15.49 1.48 2.24
CA SER A 68 15.77 1.04 3.62
C SER A 68 15.95 -0.48 3.66
N PRO A 69 17.15 -1.00 3.36
CA PRO A 69 17.41 -2.45 3.34
C PRO A 69 17.16 -3.16 4.68
N ASP A 70 17.27 -2.41 5.78
CA ASP A 70 16.97 -2.87 7.14
C ASP A 70 15.47 -3.04 7.43
N ALA A 71 14.58 -2.65 6.50
CA ALA A 71 13.15 -2.92 6.57
C ALA A 71 12.78 -4.39 6.29
N ALA A 72 13.75 -5.23 5.86
CA ALA A 72 13.59 -6.67 5.64
C ALA A 72 13.46 -7.46 6.96
N ILE A 73 12.54 -7.03 7.82
CA ILE A 73 12.17 -7.68 9.07
C ILE A 73 10.87 -8.47 8.83
N ALA A 74 10.75 -9.62 9.48
CA ALA A 74 9.57 -10.48 9.37
C ALA A 74 8.28 -9.70 9.67
N GLY A 75 7.23 -9.91 8.87
CA GLY A 75 5.93 -9.24 9.00
C GLY A 75 5.83 -7.84 8.36
N MET A 76 6.94 -7.17 8.03
CA MET A 76 6.90 -5.81 7.45
C MET A 76 6.30 -5.79 6.03
N LYS A 77 6.62 -6.81 5.22
CA LYS A 77 6.07 -6.93 3.86
C LYS A 77 4.56 -7.14 3.89
N GLU A 78 4.08 -7.97 4.79
CA GLU A 78 2.65 -8.30 4.93
C GLU A 78 1.85 -7.06 5.33
N GLN A 79 2.37 -6.25 6.26
CA GLN A 79 1.82 -4.94 6.60
C GLN A 79 1.78 -4.02 5.37
N PHE A 80 2.90 -3.90 4.65
CA PHE A 80 2.99 -3.04 3.46
C PHE A 80 1.99 -3.43 2.37
N ILE A 81 1.88 -4.73 2.06
CA ILE A 81 0.93 -5.22 1.06
C ILE A 81 -0.51 -5.01 1.50
N CYS A 82 -0.80 -5.08 2.81
CA CYS A 82 -2.12 -4.69 3.32
C CYS A 82 -2.38 -3.20 3.08
N HIS A 83 -1.43 -2.32 3.40
CA HIS A 83 -1.56 -0.89 3.12
C HIS A 83 -1.72 -0.59 1.63
N TRP A 84 -0.90 -1.21 0.77
CA TRP A 84 -1.02 -1.09 -0.69
C TRP A 84 -2.42 -1.42 -1.19
N ARG A 85 -3.10 -2.41 -0.59
CA ARG A 85 -4.43 -2.83 -1.02
C ARG A 85 -5.56 -1.97 -0.48
N PHE A 86 -5.40 -1.38 0.71
CA PHE A 86 -6.55 -0.84 1.44
C PHE A 86 -6.39 0.59 1.94
N ALA A 87 -5.17 1.11 2.13
CA ALA A 87 -4.96 2.41 2.78
C ALA A 87 -5.64 3.54 2.00
N GLU A 88 -5.39 3.67 0.69
CA GLU A 88 -6.01 4.72 -0.14
C GLU A 88 -7.52 4.52 -0.35
N ILE A 89 -8.05 3.31 -0.14
CA ILE A 89 -9.51 3.07 -0.21
C ILE A 89 -10.17 3.52 1.10
N ALA A 90 -9.59 3.14 2.23
CA ALA A 90 -10.16 3.33 3.54
C ALA A 90 -10.01 4.79 4.03
N GLU A 91 -8.86 5.40 3.75
CA GLU A 91 -8.53 6.76 4.15
C GLU A 91 -7.64 7.38 3.07
N PRO A 92 -8.22 7.95 2.00
CA PRO A 92 -7.46 8.53 0.92
C PRO A 92 -6.56 9.67 1.40
N GLY A 93 -5.29 9.68 0.96
CA GLY A 93 -4.38 10.80 1.22
C GLY A 93 -3.70 10.80 2.59
N LYS A 94 -3.70 9.69 3.34
CA LYS A 94 -2.84 9.54 4.54
C LYS A 94 -1.41 9.96 4.20
N VAL A 95 -0.76 10.68 5.11
CA VAL A 95 0.57 11.22 4.84
C VAL A 95 1.58 10.08 4.62
N SER A 96 1.53 9.03 5.45
CA SER A 96 2.37 7.84 5.34
C SER A 96 1.60 6.55 5.63
N TRP A 97 2.15 5.42 5.18
CA TRP A 97 1.78 4.08 5.61
C TRP A 97 2.88 3.54 6.52
N ASN A 98 2.53 3.22 7.77
CA ASN A 98 3.52 2.92 8.79
C ASN A 98 3.70 1.41 8.92
N LEU A 99 4.95 0.97 8.89
CA LEU A 99 5.32 -0.43 9.06
C LEU A 99 6.07 -0.60 10.37
N GLU A 100 5.57 -1.47 11.23
CA GLU A 100 5.98 -1.52 12.62
C GLU A 100 6.51 -2.92 12.95
N PRO A 101 7.83 -3.08 13.19
CA PRO A 101 8.46 -4.40 13.36
C PRO A 101 8.08 -5.10 14.67
N TRP A 102 7.39 -4.41 15.56
CA TRP A 102 6.89 -4.94 16.83
C TRP A 102 5.47 -5.48 16.74
N ARG A 103 4.77 -5.26 15.62
CA ARG A 103 3.46 -5.87 15.39
C ARG A 103 3.62 -7.38 15.20
N PRO A 104 2.69 -8.19 15.73
CA PRO A 104 2.77 -9.64 15.60
C PRO A 104 2.63 -10.07 14.14
N GLU A 105 3.35 -11.12 13.76
CA GLU A 105 3.09 -11.83 12.51
C GLU A 105 1.78 -12.61 12.64
N VAL A 106 0.80 -12.25 11.81
CA VAL A 106 -0.55 -12.80 11.84
C VAL A 106 -0.94 -13.32 10.46
N SER A 107 -2.03 -14.08 10.39
CA SER A 107 -2.58 -14.52 9.11
C SER A 107 -3.03 -13.32 8.24
N PRO A 108 -3.09 -13.45 6.90
CA PRO A 108 -3.60 -12.38 6.05
C PRO A 108 -5.01 -11.91 6.42
N ASP A 109 -5.89 -12.82 6.80
CA ASP A 109 -7.27 -12.48 7.20
C ASP A 109 -7.29 -11.67 8.51
N GLU A 110 -6.43 -12.02 9.46
CA GLU A 110 -6.28 -11.28 10.72
C GLU A 110 -5.65 -9.90 10.49
N MET A 111 -4.65 -9.78 9.61
CA MET A 111 -4.07 -8.51 9.20
C MET A 111 -5.13 -7.56 8.63
N ILE A 112 -6.01 -8.08 7.76
CA ILE A 112 -7.11 -7.32 7.17
C ILE A 112 -8.16 -6.94 8.24
N ALA A 113 -8.53 -7.90 9.10
CA ALA A 113 -9.50 -7.66 10.18
C ALA A 113 -9.01 -6.57 11.16
N ALA A 114 -7.70 -6.51 11.39
CA ALA A 114 -7.04 -5.49 12.19
C ALA A 114 -6.70 -4.21 11.40
N ARG A 115 -7.25 -4.02 10.20
CA ARG A 115 -7.04 -2.83 9.36
C ARG A 115 -5.56 -2.54 9.08
N CYS A 116 -4.81 -3.60 8.80
CA CYS A 116 -3.36 -3.59 8.54
C CYS A 116 -2.47 -3.29 9.76
N ASN A 117 -3.06 -3.06 10.95
CA ASN A 117 -2.35 -2.67 12.17
C ASN A 117 -2.64 -3.64 13.33
N PRO A 118 -2.26 -4.94 13.24
CA PRO A 118 -2.49 -5.88 14.33
C PRO A 118 -1.68 -5.52 15.59
N GLY A 119 -2.19 -5.90 16.76
CA GLY A 119 -1.39 -5.92 17.99
C GLY A 119 -1.32 -4.64 18.81
N GLY A 120 -2.15 -3.61 18.57
CA GLY A 120 -2.31 -2.53 19.55
C GLY A 120 -2.48 -1.13 18.96
N THR A 121 -2.01 -0.12 19.71
CA THR A 121 -2.18 1.31 19.38
C THR A 121 -1.60 1.65 18.01
N GLU A 122 -2.26 2.57 17.31
CA GLU A 122 -1.85 3.05 16.00
C GLU A 122 -1.26 4.45 16.12
N GLU A 123 -0.15 4.67 15.43
CA GLU A 123 0.38 6.00 15.19
C GLU A 123 -0.54 6.73 14.16
N PRO A 124 -1.17 7.87 14.52
CA PRO A 124 -2.17 8.54 13.70
C PRO A 124 -1.52 9.47 12.67
N PHE A 125 -1.81 9.26 11.38
CA PHE A 125 -1.58 10.18 10.26
C PHE A 125 -2.53 9.87 9.12
#